data_AF-A0A3G8ZHB7-F1
#
_entry.id   AF-A0A3G8ZHB7-F1
#
_cell.length_a   1.000
_cell.length_b   1.000
_cell.length_c   1.000
_cell.angle_alpha   90.00
_cell.angle_beta   90.00
_cell.angle_gamma   90.00
#
_symmetry.space_group_name_H-M   'P 1'
#
loop_
_entity.id
_entity.type
_entity.pdbx_description
1 polymer ?
#
loop_
_entity_poly.entity_id
_entity_poly.type
_entity_poly.pdbx_seq_one_letter_code
_entity_poly.pdbx_strand_id
1 'polypeptide(L)'
;MKNDVRIALLDMNNNHPNQGMRNIKELSKAFQEQSEYEVSVELFDVRYKNEMPNIEDFDIFISSGGPGNPHREGYEWEQKFADFLTQIWEHNKTNEQKKYLFLVCHSFQLAVIHFGIANVCKRKSYSFGVMPIHKTEDGEKDFLLKNLPEPFYAVDSRAYQCIEPNDDKINALGMKIVALEKIRPTIHLERAMMAVRFSDEIFGTQFHPEADPLGFIKNLEDEKNKEAMIETFGMEKYLETIDRMDDDDKIVLTRAQIIPRFLQLASEQITKNLVFG
;
A
#
# COMPACT_ATOMS: atom_id res chain seq x y z
N MET A 1 1.49 12.92 -28.62
CA MET A 1 2.44 13.56 -27.69
C MET A 1 2.69 12.55 -26.58
N LYS A 2 3.92 12.42 -26.10
CA LYS A 2 4.26 11.44 -25.06
C LYS A 2 3.96 12.12 -23.74
N ASN A 3 2.99 11.62 -22.97
CA ASN A 3 2.64 12.19 -21.66
C ASN A 3 3.90 12.24 -20.78
N ASP A 4 4.03 13.28 -19.97
CA ASP A 4 5.16 13.49 -19.06
C ASP A 4 5.25 12.40 -17.98
N VAL A 5 4.08 11.91 -17.52
CA VAL A 5 3.98 10.89 -16.47
C VAL A 5 2.87 9.89 -16.78
N ARG A 6 3.20 8.59 -16.78
CA ARG A 6 2.26 7.50 -17.07
C ARG A 6 2.08 6.61 -15.84
N ILE A 7 0.85 6.52 -15.34
CA ILE A 7 0.49 5.79 -14.12
C ILE A 7 -0.33 4.55 -14.46
N ALA A 8 0.10 3.38 -14.00
CA ALA A 8 -0.67 2.14 -14.03
C ALA A 8 -1.24 1.80 -12.65
N LEU A 9 -2.55 1.59 -12.58
CA LEU A 9 -3.26 1.13 -11.39
C LEU A 9 -3.54 -0.37 -11.54
N LEU A 10 -3.03 -1.18 -10.62
CA LEU A 10 -3.16 -2.64 -10.66
C LEU A 10 -4.24 -3.07 -9.65
N ASP A 11 -5.38 -3.52 -10.17
CA ASP A 11 -6.53 -3.97 -9.38
C ASP A 11 -6.37 -5.42 -8.94
N MET A 12 -6.14 -5.59 -7.63
CA MET A 12 -5.99 -6.89 -6.98
C MET A 12 -7.29 -7.40 -6.34
N ASN A 13 -8.45 -6.81 -6.65
CA ASN A 13 -9.70 -7.14 -5.98
C ASN A 13 -10.43 -8.35 -6.54
N ASN A 14 -10.02 -8.87 -7.70
CA ASN A 14 -10.62 -10.07 -8.31
C ASN A 14 -12.16 -9.92 -8.49
N ASN A 15 -12.59 -8.78 -9.05
CA ASN A 15 -14.00 -8.42 -9.27
C ASN A 15 -14.89 -8.34 -8.01
N HIS A 16 -14.29 -8.33 -6.81
CA HIS A 16 -15.02 -8.02 -5.59
C HIS A 16 -15.21 -6.51 -5.42
N PRO A 17 -16.38 -6.04 -4.93
CA PRO A 17 -16.59 -4.63 -4.60
C PRO A 17 -15.52 -4.14 -3.61
N ASN A 18 -14.85 -3.03 -3.93
CA ASN A 18 -13.73 -2.55 -3.12
C ASN A 18 -13.64 -1.02 -3.08
N GLN A 19 -13.56 -0.47 -1.87
CA GLN A 19 -13.37 0.96 -1.64
C GLN A 19 -11.90 1.39 -1.82
N GLY A 20 -10.93 0.53 -1.52
CA GLY A 20 -9.50 0.85 -1.68
C GLY A 20 -9.12 1.23 -3.11
N MET A 21 -9.48 0.43 -4.11
CA MET A 21 -9.20 0.74 -5.52
C MET A 21 -9.99 1.96 -6.00
N ARG A 22 -11.23 2.15 -5.53
CA ARG A 22 -11.97 3.39 -5.77
C ARG A 22 -11.16 4.60 -5.25
N ASN A 23 -10.65 4.54 -4.03
CA ASN A 23 -9.90 5.63 -3.43
C ASN A 23 -8.55 5.86 -4.13
N ILE A 24 -7.86 4.80 -4.57
CA ILE A 24 -6.63 4.91 -5.37
C ILE A 24 -6.91 5.63 -6.69
N LYS A 25 -8.02 5.31 -7.37
CA LYS A 25 -8.46 6.01 -8.59
C LYS A 25 -8.76 7.48 -8.31
N GLU A 26 -9.45 7.79 -7.21
CA GLU A 26 -9.74 9.17 -6.80
C GLU A 26 -8.46 9.96 -6.50
N LEU A 27 -7.51 9.39 -5.77
CA LEU A 27 -6.22 10.01 -5.48
C LEU A 27 -5.40 10.24 -6.76
N SER A 28 -5.37 9.26 -7.66
CA SER A 28 -4.65 9.36 -8.93
C SER A 28 -5.28 10.38 -9.88
N LYS A 29 -6.61 10.47 -9.90
CA LYS A 29 -7.35 11.47 -10.66
C LYS A 29 -7.14 12.88 -10.09
N ALA A 30 -7.22 13.04 -8.76
CA ALA A 30 -6.94 14.32 -8.12
C ALA A 30 -5.50 14.78 -8.42
N PHE A 31 -4.53 13.86 -8.38
CA PHE A 31 -3.16 14.15 -8.79
C PHE A 31 -3.07 14.56 -10.26
N GLN A 32 -3.72 13.83 -11.18
CA GLN A 32 -3.77 14.18 -12.61
C GLN A 32 -4.35 15.59 -12.85
N GLU A 33 -5.40 15.97 -12.13
CA GLU A 33 -6.07 17.28 -12.28
C GLU A 33 -5.27 18.45 -11.67
N GLN A 34 -4.43 18.17 -10.66
CA GLN A 34 -3.66 19.19 -9.92
C GLN A 34 -2.19 19.28 -10.34
N SER A 35 -1.70 18.27 -11.06
CA SER A 35 -0.32 18.18 -11.54
C SER A 35 -0.04 19.22 -12.62
N GLU A 36 1.17 19.78 -12.60
CA GLU A 36 1.69 20.64 -13.68
C GLU A 36 2.14 19.84 -14.92
N TYR A 37 2.28 18.52 -14.79
CA TYR A 37 2.69 17.59 -15.84
C TYR A 37 1.50 17.01 -16.60
N GLU A 38 1.69 16.61 -17.86
CA GLU A 38 0.71 15.81 -18.60
C GLU A 38 0.68 14.37 -18.05
N VAL A 39 -0.28 14.07 -17.18
CA VAL A 39 -0.43 12.76 -16.52
C VAL A 39 -1.49 11.90 -17.23
N SER A 40 -1.16 10.64 -17.53
CA SER A 40 -2.16 9.62 -17.91
C SER A 40 -2.26 8.51 -16.87
N VAL A 41 -3.48 8.02 -16.66
CA VAL A 41 -3.78 6.95 -15.70
C VAL A 41 -4.53 5.83 -16.42
N GLU A 42 -4.03 4.60 -16.30
CA GLU A 42 -4.65 3.39 -16.85
C GLU A 42 -4.86 2.33 -15.75
N LEU A 43 -5.93 1.53 -15.88
CA LEU A 43 -6.31 0.51 -14.91
C LEU A 43 -6.15 -0.88 -15.53
N PHE A 44 -5.50 -1.78 -14.79
CA PHE A 44 -5.31 -3.19 -15.15
C PHE A 44 -6.00 -4.09 -14.13
N ASP A 45 -6.90 -4.96 -14.59
CA ASP A 45 -7.52 -5.97 -13.74
C ASP A 45 -6.65 -7.23 -13.69
N VAL A 46 -5.76 -7.26 -12.69
CA VAL A 46 -4.70 -8.27 -12.58
C VAL A 46 -5.26 -9.65 -12.30
N ARG A 47 -6.25 -9.77 -11.41
CA ARG A 47 -6.67 -11.08 -10.91
C ARG A 47 -7.85 -11.66 -11.66
N TYR A 48 -8.83 -10.84 -12.04
CA TYR A 48 -10.04 -11.35 -12.68
C TYR A 48 -9.86 -11.45 -14.19
N LYS A 49 -9.22 -10.45 -14.83
CA LYS A 49 -8.96 -10.47 -16.27
C LYS A 49 -7.55 -10.90 -16.67
N ASN A 50 -6.65 -11.09 -15.70
CA ASN A 50 -5.26 -11.46 -15.95
C ASN A 50 -4.52 -10.43 -16.82
N GLU A 51 -4.86 -9.14 -16.63
CA GLU A 51 -4.29 -8.00 -17.32
C GLU A 51 -3.10 -7.44 -16.52
N MET A 52 -1.94 -7.34 -17.16
CA MET A 52 -0.73 -6.77 -16.56
C MET A 52 -0.18 -5.66 -17.44
N PRO A 53 0.25 -4.53 -16.86
CA PRO A 53 0.92 -3.48 -17.63
C PRO A 53 2.29 -3.98 -18.13
N ASN A 54 2.66 -3.56 -19.33
CA ASN A 54 4.05 -3.60 -19.76
C ASN A 54 4.82 -2.46 -19.05
N ILE A 55 5.92 -2.78 -18.38
CA ILE A 55 6.64 -1.79 -17.56
C ILE A 55 7.25 -0.65 -18.38
N GLU A 56 7.47 -0.85 -19.68
CA GLU A 56 8.03 0.17 -20.58
C GLU A 56 7.03 1.31 -20.87
N ASP A 57 5.74 0.98 -20.81
CA ASP A 57 4.64 1.88 -21.16
C ASP A 57 4.24 2.82 -20.00
N PHE A 58 4.72 2.55 -18.79
CA PHE A 58 4.36 3.31 -17.58
C PHE A 58 5.59 3.68 -16.76
N ASP A 59 5.46 4.69 -15.91
CA ASP A 59 6.54 5.21 -15.07
C ASP A 59 6.24 5.01 -13.58
N ILE A 60 4.96 5.07 -13.20
CA ILE A 60 4.48 4.88 -11.84
C ILE A 60 3.45 3.75 -11.80
N PHE A 61 3.53 2.90 -10.78
CA PHE A 61 2.63 1.78 -10.56
C PHE A 61 2.06 1.85 -9.15
N ILE A 62 0.74 1.70 -9.01
CA ILE A 62 0.08 1.55 -7.70
C ILE A 62 -0.71 0.25 -7.73
N SER A 63 -0.33 -0.72 -6.90
CA SER A 63 -1.02 -2.00 -6.79
C SER A 63 -1.82 -2.06 -5.49
N SER A 64 -3.13 -2.27 -5.60
CA SER A 64 -4.02 -2.23 -4.45
C SER A 64 -3.89 -3.43 -3.52
N GLY A 65 -4.56 -3.34 -2.38
CA GLY A 65 -4.96 -4.51 -1.63
C GLY A 65 -5.96 -5.38 -2.40
N GLY A 66 -6.35 -6.49 -1.80
CA GLY A 66 -7.26 -7.46 -2.39
C GLY A 66 -7.65 -8.54 -1.39
N PRO A 67 -8.76 -9.26 -1.63
CA PRO A 67 -9.17 -10.36 -0.79
C PRO A 67 -8.35 -11.63 -1.06
N GLY A 68 -8.36 -12.57 -0.13
CA GLY A 68 -7.85 -13.93 -0.36
C GLY A 68 -6.45 -14.19 0.20
N ASN A 69 -5.85 -15.25 -0.31
CA ASN A 69 -4.59 -15.80 0.16
C ASN A 69 -3.40 -15.18 -0.62
N PRO A 70 -2.38 -14.62 0.05
CA PRO A 70 -1.20 -14.10 -0.64
C PRO A 70 -0.22 -15.20 -1.09
N HIS A 71 -0.42 -16.45 -0.67
CA HIS A 71 0.37 -17.58 -1.16
C HIS A 71 -0.18 -18.09 -2.49
N ARG A 72 0.70 -18.67 -3.32
CA ARG A 72 0.32 -19.19 -4.64
C ARG A 72 -0.74 -20.28 -4.54
N GLU A 73 -1.79 -20.15 -5.34
CA GLU A 73 -2.91 -21.08 -5.49
C GLU A 73 -2.94 -21.69 -6.91
N GLY A 74 -2.00 -21.32 -7.78
CA GLY A 74 -1.84 -21.88 -9.12
C GLY A 74 -2.50 -21.06 -10.22
N TYR A 75 -2.86 -19.80 -9.94
CA TYR A 75 -3.43 -18.89 -10.92
C TYR A 75 -2.34 -18.24 -11.78
N GLU A 76 -2.62 -18.06 -13.07
CA GLU A 76 -1.64 -17.54 -14.04
C GLU A 76 -1.12 -16.14 -13.67
N TRP A 77 -1.99 -15.28 -13.14
CA TRP A 77 -1.64 -13.91 -12.74
C TRP A 77 -0.56 -13.87 -11.65
N GLU A 78 -0.45 -14.91 -10.81
CA GLU A 78 0.51 -14.95 -9.69
C GLU A 78 1.95 -14.93 -10.20
N GLN A 79 2.24 -15.71 -11.25
CA GLN A 79 3.55 -15.71 -11.87
C GLN A 79 3.80 -14.38 -12.58
N LYS A 80 2.81 -13.86 -13.34
CA LYS A 80 2.96 -12.57 -14.03
C LYS A 80 3.22 -11.42 -13.07
N PHE A 81 2.57 -11.40 -11.91
CA PHE A 81 2.80 -10.38 -10.89
C PHE A 81 4.19 -10.51 -10.25
N ALA A 82 4.66 -11.74 -9.98
CA ALA A 82 6.02 -11.97 -9.50
C ALA A 82 7.08 -11.55 -10.54
N ASP A 83 6.84 -11.83 -11.82
CA ASP A 83 7.71 -11.41 -12.91
C ASP A 83 7.71 -9.88 -13.06
N PHE A 84 6.56 -9.23 -12.87
CA PHE A 84 6.44 -7.78 -12.87
C PHE A 84 7.26 -7.13 -11.74
N LEU A 85 7.20 -7.66 -10.52
CA LEU A 85 8.05 -7.20 -9.41
C LEU A 85 9.54 -7.34 -9.74
N THR A 86 9.93 -8.47 -10.33
CA THR A 86 11.32 -8.73 -10.77
C THR A 86 11.74 -7.72 -11.83
N GLN A 87 10.88 -7.49 -12.83
CA GLN A 87 11.16 -6.56 -13.94
C GLN A 87 11.38 -5.14 -13.44
N ILE A 88 10.52 -4.62 -12.55
CA ILE A 88 10.71 -3.30 -11.96
C ILE A 88 12.01 -3.23 -11.16
N TRP A 89 12.29 -4.24 -10.34
CA TRP A 89 13.51 -4.30 -9.52
C TRP A 89 14.78 -4.30 -10.38
N GLU A 90 14.85 -5.16 -11.39
CA GLU A 90 16.02 -5.24 -12.28
C GLU A 90 16.16 -4.02 -13.19
N HIS A 91 15.04 -3.45 -13.66
CA HIS A 91 15.03 -2.19 -14.40
C HIS A 91 15.67 -1.08 -13.56
N ASN A 92 15.24 -0.93 -12.31
CA ASN A 92 15.73 0.12 -11.42
C ASN A 92 17.20 -0.05 -11.01
N LYS A 93 17.79 -1.24 -11.13
CA LYS A 93 19.23 -1.41 -10.87
C LYS A 93 20.12 -0.81 -11.95
N THR A 94 19.68 -0.84 -13.20
CA THR A 94 20.54 -0.58 -14.36
C THR A 94 20.17 0.68 -15.14
N ASN A 95 18.92 1.15 -15.02
CA ASN A 95 18.44 2.30 -15.76
C ASN A 95 18.44 3.58 -14.91
N GLU A 96 18.76 4.71 -15.54
CA GLU A 96 18.64 6.04 -14.90
C GLU A 96 17.16 6.45 -14.75
N GLN A 97 16.35 6.16 -15.78
CA GLN A 97 14.92 6.38 -15.74
C GLN A 97 14.24 5.29 -14.90
N LYS A 98 14.08 5.55 -13.60
CA LYS A 98 13.47 4.60 -12.67
C LYS A 98 11.97 4.43 -12.87
N LYS A 99 11.47 3.28 -12.42
CA LYS A 99 10.05 2.94 -12.30
C LYS A 99 9.66 2.97 -10.83
N TYR A 100 8.57 3.65 -10.50
CA TYR A 100 8.12 3.84 -9.12
C TYR A 100 6.97 2.90 -8.82
N LEU A 101 7.02 2.17 -7.69
CA LEU A 101 6.00 1.19 -7.34
C LEU A 101 5.50 1.39 -5.90
N PHE A 102 4.19 1.52 -5.75
CA PHE A 102 3.50 1.56 -4.46
C PHE A 102 2.63 0.31 -4.26
N LEU A 103 2.83 -0.38 -3.13
CA LEU A 103 2.16 -1.63 -2.79
C LEU A 103 1.28 -1.47 -1.55
N VAL A 104 0.05 -1.96 -1.59
CA VAL A 104 -0.93 -1.84 -0.50
C VAL A 104 -1.44 -3.22 -0.08
N CYS A 105 -1.44 -3.50 1.22
CA CYS A 105 -2.03 -4.67 1.88
C CYS A 105 -1.68 -6.01 1.20
N HIS A 106 -2.52 -6.50 0.29
CA HIS A 106 -2.30 -7.78 -0.41
C HIS A 106 -1.11 -7.73 -1.36
N SER A 107 -0.97 -6.70 -2.20
CA SER A 107 0.18 -6.58 -3.10
C SER A 107 1.49 -6.41 -2.33
N PHE A 108 1.45 -5.74 -1.18
CA PHE A 108 2.58 -5.69 -0.24
C PHE A 108 2.96 -7.09 0.28
N GLN A 109 1.99 -7.91 0.68
CA GLN A 109 2.24 -9.30 1.11
C GLN A 109 2.87 -10.13 -0.01
N LEU A 110 2.41 -9.97 -1.25
CA LEU A 110 3.00 -10.63 -2.41
C LEU A 110 4.46 -10.23 -2.62
N ALA A 111 4.79 -8.94 -2.49
CA ALA A 111 6.17 -8.47 -2.58
C ALA A 111 7.05 -9.00 -1.43
N VAL A 112 6.52 -9.04 -0.21
CA VAL A 112 7.23 -9.64 0.95
C VAL A 112 7.56 -11.11 0.69
N ILE A 113 6.62 -11.89 0.13
CA ILE A 113 6.84 -13.28 -0.25
C ILE A 113 7.87 -13.37 -1.39
N HIS A 114 7.71 -12.53 -2.42
CA HIS A 114 8.55 -12.54 -3.61
C HIS A 114 10.03 -12.30 -3.29
N PHE A 115 10.34 -11.24 -2.53
CA PHE A 115 11.70 -10.96 -2.06
C PHE A 115 12.11 -11.87 -0.89
N GLY A 116 11.13 -12.53 -0.26
CA GLY A 116 11.31 -13.47 0.85
C GLY A 116 11.88 -12.81 2.10
N ILE A 117 11.47 -11.57 2.38
CA ILE A 117 12.04 -10.74 3.45
C ILE A 117 11.36 -10.92 4.82
N ALA A 118 10.27 -11.69 4.88
CA ALA A 118 9.61 -12.04 6.13
C ALA A 118 8.66 -13.23 5.93
N ASN A 119 8.22 -13.83 7.03
CA ASN A 119 7.15 -14.81 7.03
C ASN A 119 5.78 -14.13 6.80
N VAL A 120 4.98 -14.66 5.88
CA VAL A 120 3.59 -14.22 5.66
C VAL A 120 2.64 -15.30 6.11
N CYS A 121 1.91 -15.04 7.20
CA CYS A 121 1.05 -16.05 7.83
C CYS A 121 -0.34 -15.50 8.16
N LYS A 122 -1.29 -16.40 8.37
CA LYS A 122 -2.65 -16.03 8.75
C LYS A 122 -2.67 -15.53 10.20
N ARG A 123 -3.39 -14.45 10.46
CA ARG A 123 -3.61 -13.92 11.80
C ARG A 123 -4.53 -14.86 12.60
N LYS A 124 -4.34 -14.89 13.92
CA LYS A 124 -5.27 -15.57 14.84
C LYS A 124 -6.67 -14.96 14.81
N SER A 125 -6.75 -13.64 14.61
CA SER A 125 -7.99 -12.89 14.46
C SER A 125 -7.83 -11.85 13.35
N TYR A 126 -8.91 -11.59 12.62
CA TYR A 126 -8.93 -10.54 11.59
C TYR A 126 -8.61 -9.18 12.22
N SER A 127 -7.75 -8.38 11.57
CA SER A 127 -7.48 -7.00 11.98
C SER A 127 -8.41 -6.07 11.24
N PHE A 128 -9.20 -5.26 11.95
CA PHE A 128 -10.10 -4.28 11.33
C PHE A 128 -10.20 -2.99 12.15
N GLY A 129 -10.15 -1.84 11.49
CA GLY A 129 -10.42 -0.51 12.06
C GLY A 129 -9.22 0.44 11.97
N VAL A 130 -9.30 1.57 12.68
CA VAL A 130 -8.21 2.55 12.76
C VAL A 130 -7.21 2.16 13.85
N MET A 131 -6.00 1.80 13.44
CA MET A 131 -4.97 1.26 14.32
C MET A 131 -3.76 2.19 14.42
N PRO A 132 -3.13 2.30 15.60
CA PRO A 132 -1.85 2.98 15.72
C PRO A 132 -0.74 2.14 15.06
N ILE A 133 0.16 2.83 14.37
CA ILE A 133 1.32 2.30 13.68
C ILE A 133 2.53 3.11 14.15
N HIS A 134 3.62 2.39 14.45
CA HIS A 134 4.83 2.98 14.98
C HIS A 134 5.92 2.99 13.92
N LYS A 135 6.58 4.13 13.74
CA LYS A 135 7.77 4.29 12.93
C LYS A 135 8.95 3.55 13.57
N THR A 136 9.82 3.01 12.73
CA THR A 136 11.17 2.58 13.16
C THR A 136 12.13 3.77 13.09
N GLU A 137 13.39 3.60 13.52
CA GLU A 137 14.41 4.65 13.36
C GLU A 137 14.63 5.05 11.89
N ASP A 138 14.52 4.10 10.95
CA ASP A 138 14.52 4.40 9.52
C ASP A 138 13.23 5.11 9.10
N GLY A 139 12.08 4.72 9.68
CA GLY A 139 10.79 5.35 9.44
C GLY A 139 10.71 6.82 9.83
N GLU A 140 11.36 7.23 10.92
CA GLU A 140 11.45 8.65 11.31
C GLU A 140 12.15 9.52 10.25
N LYS A 141 13.02 8.93 9.44
CA LYS A 141 13.79 9.61 8.39
C LYS A 141 13.16 9.44 7.01
N ASP A 142 12.22 8.50 6.86
CA ASP A 142 11.61 8.18 5.57
C ASP A 142 10.77 9.34 5.05
N PHE A 143 10.95 9.69 3.76
CA PHE A 143 10.27 10.83 3.17
C PHE A 143 8.74 10.79 3.30
N LEU A 144 8.13 9.60 3.20
CA LEU A 144 6.67 9.45 3.25
C LEU A 144 6.13 9.44 4.68
N LEU A 145 6.95 9.05 5.67
CA LEU A 145 6.51 8.91 7.06
C LEU A 145 6.95 10.07 7.96
N LYS A 146 7.99 10.84 7.60
CA LYS A 146 8.57 11.90 8.45
C LYS A 146 7.59 13.01 8.87
N ASN A 147 6.50 13.21 8.12
CA ASN A 147 5.48 14.21 8.42
C ASN A 147 4.33 13.65 9.29
N LEU A 148 4.36 12.35 9.59
CA LEU A 148 3.36 11.69 10.42
C LEU A 148 3.81 11.64 11.89
N PRO A 149 2.87 11.75 12.86
CA PRO A 149 3.17 11.60 14.27
C PRO A 149 3.74 10.22 14.64
N GLU A 150 4.24 10.07 15.87
CA GLU A 150 4.65 8.79 16.45
C GLU A 150 3.85 8.48 17.73
N PRO A 151 2.94 7.49 17.72
CA PRO A 151 2.50 6.72 16.56
C PRO A 151 1.61 7.56 15.60
N PHE A 152 1.47 7.11 14.36
CA PHE A 152 0.44 7.60 13.44
C PHE A 152 -0.69 6.58 13.30
N TYR A 153 -1.79 6.96 12.67
CA TYR A 153 -2.99 6.13 12.55
C TYR A 153 -3.35 5.86 11.10
N ALA A 154 -3.69 4.61 10.80
CA ALA A 154 -4.18 4.20 9.49
C ALA A 154 -5.26 3.12 9.61
N VAL A 155 -6.03 2.94 8.54
CA VAL A 155 -6.97 1.83 8.44
C VAL A 155 -6.19 0.53 8.25
N ASP A 156 -6.47 -0.46 9.10
CA ASP A 156 -5.96 -1.83 9.01
C ASP A 156 -7.15 -2.76 8.73
N SER A 157 -7.07 -3.58 7.68
CA SER A 157 -8.14 -4.51 7.27
C SER A 157 -7.54 -5.76 6.64
N ARG A 158 -7.16 -6.76 7.45
CA ARG A 158 -6.39 -7.92 6.96
C ARG A 158 -6.60 -9.20 7.76
N ALA A 159 -6.54 -10.32 7.03
CA ALA A 159 -6.50 -11.68 7.57
C ALA A 159 -5.07 -12.26 7.63
N TYR A 160 -4.12 -11.71 6.87
CA TYR A 160 -2.72 -12.13 6.84
C TYR A 160 -1.80 -11.03 7.38
N GLN A 161 -0.63 -11.42 7.85
CA GLN A 161 0.37 -10.52 8.41
C GLN A 161 1.77 -10.91 7.97
N CYS A 162 2.66 -9.91 7.90
CA CYS A 162 4.08 -10.10 7.64
C CYS A 162 4.84 -9.97 8.95
N ILE A 163 5.38 -11.06 9.48
CA ILE A 163 6.10 -11.13 10.77
C ILE A 163 7.44 -11.86 10.58
N GLU A 164 8.28 -11.90 11.60
CA GLU A 164 9.55 -12.65 11.58
C GLU A 164 10.42 -12.20 10.39
N PRO A 165 10.90 -10.94 10.39
CA PRO A 165 11.73 -10.42 9.32
C PRO A 165 13.00 -11.24 9.13
N ASN A 166 13.42 -11.38 7.87
CA ASN A 166 14.68 -11.99 7.50
C ASN A 166 15.72 -10.89 7.33
N ASP A 167 16.38 -10.54 8.45
CA ASP A 167 17.33 -9.43 8.50
C ASP A 167 18.49 -9.61 7.50
N ASP A 168 18.97 -10.83 7.30
CA ASP A 168 20.03 -11.13 6.33
C ASP A 168 19.63 -10.73 4.90
N LYS A 169 18.41 -11.11 4.49
CA LYS A 169 17.88 -10.75 3.17
C LYS A 169 17.56 -9.26 3.05
N ILE A 170 16.97 -8.67 4.09
CA ILE A 170 16.64 -7.24 4.12
C ILE A 170 17.92 -6.42 3.93
N ASN A 171 18.97 -6.73 4.69
CA ASN A 171 20.26 -6.07 4.59
C ASN A 171 20.94 -6.33 3.24
N ALA A 172 20.94 -7.58 2.75
CA ALA A 172 21.53 -7.92 1.46
C ALA A 172 20.86 -7.20 0.27
N LEU A 173 19.56 -6.91 0.38
CA LEU A 173 18.79 -6.20 -0.63
C LEU A 173 18.74 -4.68 -0.40
N GLY A 174 19.29 -4.17 0.70
CA GLY A 174 19.26 -2.75 1.05
C GLY A 174 17.87 -2.22 1.42
N MET A 175 16.96 -3.12 1.82
CA MET A 175 15.59 -2.78 2.19
C MET A 175 15.51 -2.26 3.62
N LYS A 176 14.47 -1.49 3.93
CA LYS A 176 14.26 -0.95 5.28
C LYS A 176 12.84 -1.18 5.75
N ILE A 177 12.71 -1.78 6.94
CA ILE A 177 11.43 -1.79 7.67
C ILE A 177 11.25 -0.41 8.27
N VAL A 178 10.23 0.31 7.83
CA VAL A 178 10.02 1.72 8.23
C VAL A 178 8.84 1.90 9.19
N ALA A 179 7.98 0.90 9.33
CA ALA A 179 6.91 0.93 10.32
C ALA A 179 6.55 -0.47 10.84
N LEU A 180 6.12 -0.54 12.09
CA LEU A 180 5.75 -1.74 12.83
C LEU A 180 4.38 -1.59 13.49
N GLU A 181 3.72 -2.72 13.72
CA GLU A 181 2.40 -2.79 14.36
C GLU A 181 2.45 -2.24 15.80
N LYS A 182 1.30 -1.92 16.40
CA LYS A 182 1.17 -1.49 17.79
C LYS A 182 2.02 -2.31 18.78
N ILE A 183 2.58 -1.63 19.78
CA ILE A 183 3.28 -2.28 20.89
C ILE A 183 2.28 -3.07 21.73
N ARG A 184 2.62 -4.30 22.11
CA ARG A 184 1.79 -5.19 22.94
C ARG A 184 2.58 -5.63 24.18
N PRO A 185 2.51 -4.89 25.30
CA PRO A 185 3.34 -5.19 26.48
C PRO A 185 3.06 -6.57 27.11
N THR A 186 1.83 -7.06 26.99
CA THR A 186 1.36 -8.29 27.65
C THR A 186 1.17 -9.48 26.72
N ILE A 187 1.27 -9.28 25.39
CA ILE A 187 1.03 -10.34 24.39
C ILE A 187 2.34 -10.61 23.67
N HIS A 188 2.93 -11.79 23.91
CA HIS A 188 4.15 -12.26 23.26
C HIS A 188 3.87 -12.78 21.84
N LEU A 189 3.40 -11.91 20.95
CA LEU A 189 3.30 -12.17 19.52
C LEU A 189 4.22 -11.20 18.79
N GLU A 190 4.90 -11.71 17.77
CA GLU A 190 5.76 -10.90 16.91
C GLU A 190 4.96 -9.75 16.27
N ARG A 191 5.57 -8.57 16.21
CA ARG A 191 4.94 -7.39 15.61
C ARG A 191 4.98 -7.52 14.11
N ALA A 192 3.85 -7.22 13.45
CA ALA A 192 3.83 -7.20 12.01
C ALA A 192 4.63 -6.00 11.46
N MET A 193 5.34 -6.22 10.36
CA MET A 193 5.87 -5.15 9.53
C MET A 193 4.71 -4.42 8.87
N MET A 194 4.59 -3.12 9.13
CA MET A 194 3.49 -2.30 8.63
C MET A 194 3.86 -1.52 7.38
N ALA A 195 5.14 -1.20 7.18
CA ALA A 195 5.63 -0.62 5.93
C ALA A 195 7.10 -0.95 5.69
N VAL A 196 7.46 -1.09 4.42
CA VAL A 196 8.82 -1.36 3.94
C VAL A 196 9.16 -0.42 2.79
N ARG A 197 10.34 0.18 2.86
CA ARG A 197 11.03 0.82 1.75
C ARG A 197 11.89 -0.24 1.08
N PHE A 198 11.41 -0.80 -0.03
CA PHE A 198 12.10 -1.88 -0.75
C PHE A 198 13.28 -1.34 -1.57
N SER A 199 13.14 -0.15 -2.13
CA SER A 199 14.24 0.69 -2.65
C SER A 199 13.80 2.15 -2.52
N ASP A 200 14.61 3.11 -2.99
CA ASP A 200 14.21 4.52 -3.03
C ASP A 200 12.89 4.72 -3.81
N GLU A 201 12.64 3.89 -4.82
CA GLU A 201 11.49 4.00 -5.75
C GLU A 201 10.34 3.05 -5.43
N ILE A 202 10.57 2.02 -4.60
CA ILE A 202 9.56 1.01 -4.26
C ILE A 202 9.19 1.10 -2.77
N PHE A 203 7.92 1.39 -2.51
CA PHE A 203 7.37 1.48 -1.16
C PHE A 203 6.15 0.58 -1.00
N GLY A 204 6.00 -0.04 0.16
CA GLY A 204 4.81 -0.84 0.44
C GLY A 204 4.32 -0.72 1.86
N THR A 205 3.01 -0.86 2.01
CA THR A 205 2.27 -0.73 3.26
C THR A 205 1.37 -1.92 3.47
N GLN A 206 1.33 -2.46 4.70
CA GLN A 206 0.37 -3.49 5.10
C GLN A 206 -1.01 -2.87 5.42
N PHE A 207 -1.02 -1.61 5.82
CA PHE A 207 -2.23 -0.82 6.08
C PHE A 207 -2.75 -0.15 4.80
N HIS A 208 -3.86 0.57 4.92
CA HIS A 208 -4.55 1.23 3.82
C HIS A 208 -4.39 2.76 3.88
N PRO A 209 -3.26 3.33 3.39
CA PRO A 209 -3.07 4.77 3.32
C PRO A 209 -4.04 5.44 2.34
N GLU A 210 -4.66 4.68 1.44
CA GLU A 210 -5.68 5.13 0.50
C GLU A 210 -7.06 5.24 1.14
N ALA A 211 -7.26 4.89 2.42
CA ALA A 211 -8.60 4.95 3.00
C ALA A 211 -9.16 6.38 2.97
N ASP A 212 -10.42 6.51 2.56
CA ASP A 212 -11.19 7.75 2.62
C ASP A 212 -12.02 7.74 3.91
N PRO A 213 -11.74 8.62 4.89
CA PRO A 213 -12.47 8.63 6.15
C PRO A 213 -13.98 8.82 5.94
N LEU A 214 -14.39 9.76 5.09
CA LEU A 214 -15.81 10.08 4.87
C LEU A 214 -16.55 8.92 4.22
N GLY A 215 -16.00 8.37 3.14
CA GLY A 215 -16.57 7.21 2.45
C GLY A 215 -16.68 5.98 3.35
N PHE A 216 -15.72 5.77 4.25
CA PHE A 216 -15.74 4.64 5.16
C PHE A 216 -16.70 4.85 6.33
N ILE A 217 -16.82 6.06 6.91
CA ILE A 217 -17.85 6.38 7.90
C ILE A 217 -19.23 6.12 7.29
N LYS A 218 -19.51 6.67 6.11
CA LYS A 218 -20.77 6.45 5.39
C LYS A 218 -21.06 4.97 5.13
N ASN A 219 -20.02 4.18 4.85
CA ASN A 219 -20.16 2.73 4.68
C ASN A 219 -20.53 2.02 6.00
N LEU A 220 -20.07 2.52 7.14
CA LEU A 220 -20.40 2.00 8.48
C LEU A 220 -21.70 2.55 9.07
N GLU A 221 -22.31 3.56 8.44
CA GLU A 221 -23.70 3.99 8.72
C GLU A 221 -24.73 3.04 8.11
N ASP A 222 -24.36 2.28 7.08
CA ASP A 222 -25.21 1.21 6.54
C ASP A 222 -25.39 0.11 7.60
N GLU A 223 -26.65 -0.14 7.99
CA GLU A 223 -26.98 -1.05 9.09
C GLU A 223 -26.41 -2.45 8.88
N LYS A 224 -26.36 -2.96 7.64
CA LYS A 224 -25.80 -4.29 7.36
C LYS A 224 -24.30 -4.34 7.67
N ASN A 225 -23.55 -3.30 7.29
CA ASN A 225 -22.11 -3.25 7.54
C ASN A 225 -21.80 -3.00 9.02
N LYS A 226 -22.61 -2.16 9.68
CA LYS A 226 -22.54 -1.91 11.11
C LYS A 226 -22.80 -3.18 11.92
N GLU A 227 -23.89 -3.89 11.64
CA GLU A 227 -24.22 -5.15 12.30
C GLU A 227 -23.11 -6.18 12.09
N ALA A 228 -22.63 -6.35 10.85
CA ALA A 228 -21.53 -7.26 10.55
C ALA A 228 -20.24 -6.91 11.34
N MET A 229 -19.92 -5.62 11.49
CA MET A 229 -18.78 -5.17 12.26
C MET A 229 -18.96 -5.43 13.76
N ILE A 230 -20.14 -5.14 14.32
CA ILE A 230 -20.45 -5.35 15.74
C ILE A 230 -20.46 -6.84 16.07
N GLU A 231 -21.05 -7.68 15.22
CA GLU A 231 -21.06 -9.14 15.38
C GLU A 231 -19.65 -9.73 15.35
N THR A 232 -18.78 -9.20 14.48
CA THR A 232 -17.42 -9.74 14.29
C THR A 232 -16.42 -9.20 15.33
N PHE A 233 -16.50 -7.91 15.67
CA PHE A 233 -15.47 -7.21 16.45
C PHE A 233 -15.97 -6.57 17.74
N GLY A 234 -17.29 -6.55 17.97
CA GLY A 234 -17.92 -5.95 19.14
C GLY A 234 -18.22 -4.46 19.00
N MET A 235 -19.19 -3.99 19.79
CA MET A 235 -19.65 -2.60 19.81
C MET A 235 -18.54 -1.61 20.18
N GLU A 236 -17.67 -1.97 21.13
CA GLU A 236 -16.54 -1.12 21.53
C GLU A 236 -15.61 -0.82 20.35
N LYS A 237 -15.33 -1.83 19.51
CA LYS A 237 -14.46 -1.66 18.34
C LYS A 237 -15.11 -0.82 17.25
N TYR A 238 -16.42 -0.96 17.07
CA TYR A 238 -17.20 -0.10 16.19
C TYR A 238 -17.09 1.37 16.60
N LEU A 239 -17.41 1.68 17.86
CA LEU A 239 -17.37 3.05 18.38
C LEU A 239 -15.96 3.65 18.31
N GLU A 240 -14.93 2.90 18.72
CA GLU A 240 -13.52 3.32 18.62
C GLU A 240 -13.11 3.64 17.18
N THR A 241 -13.63 2.87 16.21
CA THR A 241 -13.32 3.10 14.79
C THR A 241 -13.99 4.37 14.30
N ILE A 242 -15.27 4.58 14.58
CA ILE A 242 -15.99 5.81 14.20
C ILE A 242 -15.31 7.06 14.80
N ASP A 243 -15.03 7.04 16.10
CA ASP A 243 -14.38 8.15 16.82
C ASP A 243 -13.02 8.54 16.22
N ARG A 244 -12.21 7.54 15.82
CA ARG A 244 -10.88 7.81 15.24
C ARG A 244 -10.90 8.21 13.78
N MET A 245 -12.02 8.04 13.08
CA MET A 245 -12.10 8.39 11.66
C MET A 245 -12.45 9.84 11.42
N ASP A 246 -13.07 10.50 12.40
CA ASP A 246 -13.44 11.91 12.35
C ASP A 246 -12.29 12.84 12.79
N ASP A 247 -11.10 12.29 13.05
CA ASP A 247 -9.95 13.08 13.50
C ASP A 247 -9.00 13.43 12.35
N ASP A 248 -8.84 14.74 12.12
CA ASP A 248 -8.03 15.34 11.07
C ASP A 248 -6.54 14.94 11.16
N ASP A 249 -6.02 14.67 12.36
CA ASP A 249 -4.61 14.30 12.54
C ASP A 249 -4.33 12.80 12.36
N LYS A 250 -5.37 11.99 12.10
CA LYS A 250 -5.29 10.53 11.94
C LYS A 250 -5.33 10.12 10.47
N ILE A 251 -6.49 9.64 10.01
CA ILE A 251 -6.63 9.01 8.69
C ILE A 251 -6.50 10.06 7.58
N VAL A 252 -7.04 11.26 7.80
CA VAL A 252 -6.93 12.39 6.86
C VAL A 252 -5.46 12.73 6.61
N LEU A 253 -4.66 12.86 7.68
CA LEU A 253 -3.24 13.15 7.58
C LEU A 253 -2.47 12.02 6.89
N THR A 254 -2.68 10.76 7.29
CA THR A 254 -2.05 9.60 6.64
C THR A 254 -2.34 9.55 5.13
N ARG A 255 -3.61 9.77 4.75
CA ARG A 255 -4.05 9.81 3.34
C ARG A 255 -3.34 10.92 2.57
N ALA A 256 -3.21 12.11 3.15
CA ALA A 256 -2.56 13.25 2.51
C ALA A 256 -1.03 13.09 2.38
N GLN A 257 -0.39 12.44 3.35
CA GLN A 257 1.08 12.41 3.45
C GLN A 257 1.76 11.25 2.73
N ILE A 258 1.02 10.20 2.35
CA ILE A 258 1.63 9.00 1.76
C ILE A 258 1.48 8.95 0.24
N ILE A 259 0.32 8.55 -0.29
CA ILE A 259 0.16 8.33 -1.74
C ILE A 259 0.35 9.62 -2.55
N PRO A 260 -0.25 10.77 -2.20
CA PRO A 260 -0.05 12.01 -2.95
C PRO A 260 1.42 12.44 -3.00
N ARG A 261 2.14 12.33 -1.88
CA ARG A 261 3.55 12.69 -1.81
C ARG A 261 4.45 11.70 -2.55
N PHE A 262 4.08 10.42 -2.58
CA PHE A 262 4.74 9.44 -3.44
C PHE A 262 4.57 9.78 -4.92
N LEU A 263 3.35 10.11 -5.38
CA LEU A 263 3.07 10.51 -6.75
C LEU A 263 3.84 11.77 -7.16
N GLN A 264 3.85 12.77 -6.28
CA GLN A 264 4.61 14.01 -6.51
C GLN A 264 6.11 13.72 -6.64
N LEU A 265 6.70 13.02 -5.68
CA LEU A 265 8.12 12.69 -5.69
C LEU A 265 8.51 11.90 -6.95
N ALA A 266 7.75 10.86 -7.28
CA ALA A 266 8.02 10.04 -8.45
C ALA A 266 7.98 10.89 -9.73
N SER A 267 6.96 11.73 -9.87
CA SER A 267 6.79 12.60 -11.05
C SER A 267 7.93 13.60 -11.20
N GLU A 268 8.35 14.26 -10.11
CA GLU A 268 9.50 15.18 -10.12
C GLU A 268 10.79 14.49 -10.56
N GLN A 269 11.04 13.27 -10.10
CA GLN A 269 12.24 12.52 -10.50
C GLN A 269 12.19 12.07 -11.95
N ILE A 270 11.02 11.59 -12.41
CA ILE A 270 10.78 11.20 -13.80
C ILE A 270 11.03 12.37 -14.74
N THR A 271 10.46 13.54 -14.45
CA THR A 271 10.55 14.71 -15.33
C THR A 271 11.92 15.37 -15.28
N LYS A 272 12.58 15.39 -14.11
CA LYS A 272 13.97 15.85 -13.99
C LYS A 272 14.90 15.04 -14.91
N ASN A 273 14.77 13.72 -14.92
CA ASN A 273 15.61 12.87 -15.77
C ASN A 273 15.30 13.03 -17.27
N LEU A 274 14.07 13.37 -17.65
CA LEU A 274 13.74 13.71 -19.05
C LEU A 274 14.38 15.02 -19.52
N VAL A 275 14.63 15.97 -18.62
CA VAL A 275 15.24 17.27 -18.95
C VAL A 275 16.77 17.17 -19.05
N PHE A 276 17.38 16.25 -18.30
CA PHE A 276 18.84 16.13 -18.18
C PHE A 276 19.46 14.88 -18.83
N GLY A 277 18.65 13.94 -19.34
CA GLY A 277 19.09 12.75 -20.08
C GLY A 277 18.95 12.89 -21.58
#